data_AF-A0A0C9V8K6-F1
#
_entry.id   AF-A0A0C9V8K6-F1
#
_cell.length_a   1.000
_cell.length_b   1.000
_cell.length_c   1.000
_cell.angle_alpha   90.00
_cell.angle_beta   90.00
_cell.angle_gamma   90.00
#
_symmetry.space_group_name_H-M   'P 1'
#
loop_
_entity.id
_entity.type
_entity.pdbx_description
1 polymer ?
#
loop_
_entity_poly.entity_id
_entity_poly.type
_entity_poly.pdbx_seq_one_letter_code
_entity_poly.pdbx_strand_id
1 'polypeptide(L)'
;CSYCGLLLLTGERHGGFCCGPRGKYAHSIPPLPPMPEEFIWLANQPNISVLSRKLNLLFSFAAMEPTEPFPVFYASLSCFE
;
A
#
# COMPACT_ATOMS: atom_id res chain seq x y z
N CYS A 1 -4.87 -8.63 -2.90
CA CYS A 1 -5.34 -8.31 -4.25
C CYS A 1 -5.50 -9.62 -5.00
N SER A 2 -6.68 -9.92 -5.54
CA SER A 2 -6.93 -11.20 -6.24
C SER A 2 -6.21 -11.30 -7.59
N TYR A 3 -5.82 -10.17 -8.19
CA TYR A 3 -5.09 -10.15 -9.45
C TYR A 3 -3.58 -10.31 -9.26
N CYS A 4 -2.94 -9.41 -8.49
CA CYS A 4 -1.48 -9.40 -8.32
C CYS A 4 -0.97 -10.12 -7.06
N GLY A 5 -1.85 -10.73 -6.25
CA GLY A 5 -1.46 -11.48 -5.06
C GLY A 5 -0.96 -10.63 -3.86
N LEU A 6 -0.82 -9.31 -4.01
CA LEU A 6 -0.37 -8.44 -2.92
C LEU A 6 -1.30 -8.51 -1.70
N LEU A 7 -0.71 -8.66 -0.50
CA LEU A 7 -1.44 -8.52 0.76
C LEU A 7 -2.09 -7.13 0.84
N LEU A 8 -3.37 -7.06 1.13
CA LEU A 8 -4.09 -5.80 1.29
C LEU A 8 -3.89 -5.30 2.74
N LEU A 9 -3.83 -3.99 2.93
CA LEU A 9 -3.82 -3.41 4.29
C LEU A 9 -5.24 -3.38 4.87
N THR A 10 -5.37 -3.04 6.15
CA THR A 10 -6.63 -2.75 6.83
C THR A 10 -7.57 -1.95 5.94
N GLY A 11 -8.84 -2.36 5.82
CA GLY A 11 -9.84 -1.56 5.12
C GLY A 11 -9.74 -1.57 3.59
N GLU A 12 -8.64 -2.03 3.01
CA GLU A 12 -8.53 -2.33 1.58
C GLU A 12 -9.24 -3.65 1.26
N ARG A 13 -10.57 -3.68 1.41
CA ARG A 13 -11.38 -4.92 1.28
C ARG A 13 -11.47 -5.44 -0.15
N HIS A 14 -11.17 -4.59 -1.12
CA HIS A 14 -11.27 -4.91 -2.54
C HIS A 14 -9.97 -4.50 -3.23
N GLY A 15 -9.44 -5.32 -4.13
CA GLY A 15 -8.20 -5.06 -4.90
C GLY A 15 -8.23 -3.82 -5.81
N GLY A 16 -9.21 -2.94 -5.61
CA GLY A 16 -9.40 -1.65 -6.25
C GLY A 16 -8.20 -0.71 -6.13
N PHE A 17 -7.53 -0.69 -4.97
CA PHE A 17 -6.41 0.22 -4.73
C PHE A 17 -5.22 -0.04 -5.66
N CYS A 18 -4.81 -1.30 -5.82
CA CYS A 18 -3.61 -1.65 -6.58
C CYS A 18 -3.87 -1.90 -8.08
N CYS A 19 -4.91 -2.67 -8.42
CA CYS A 19 -5.16 -3.08 -9.82
C CYS A 19 -6.56 -2.71 -10.32
N GLY A 20 -7.36 -1.99 -9.52
CA GLY A 20 -8.78 -1.82 -9.80
C GLY A 20 -9.60 -3.09 -9.53
N PRO A 21 -10.94 -2.98 -9.53
CA PRO A 21 -11.84 -4.13 -9.45
C PRO A 21 -11.49 -5.16 -10.53
N ARG A 22 -11.25 -6.42 -10.14
CA ARG A 22 -10.90 -7.52 -11.07
C ARG A 22 -9.71 -7.21 -12.00
N GLY A 23 -8.76 -6.37 -11.58
CA GLY A 23 -7.59 -6.06 -12.40
C GLY A 23 -7.84 -5.07 -13.55
N LYS A 24 -8.93 -4.30 -13.51
CA LYS A 24 -9.30 -3.31 -14.54
C LYS A 24 -8.14 -2.38 -14.97
N TYR A 25 -7.25 -2.03 -14.04
CA TYR A 25 -6.14 -1.10 -14.26
C TYR A 25 -4.77 -1.80 -14.31
N ALA A 26 -4.74 -3.14 -14.34
CA ALA A 26 -3.48 -3.88 -14.35
C ALA A 26 -2.60 -3.58 -15.58
N HIS A 27 -3.22 -3.21 -16.70
CA HIS A 27 -2.53 -2.90 -17.95
C HIS A 27 -2.48 -1.40 -18.28
N SER A 28 -3.07 -0.54 -17.44
CA SER A 28 -3.07 0.90 -17.70
C SER A 28 -1.77 1.59 -17.30
N ILE A 29 -0.93 0.92 -16.50
CA ILE A 29 0.35 1.44 -16.05
C ILE A 29 1.46 0.54 -16.61
N PRO A 30 2.50 1.09 -17.25
CA PRO A 30 3.65 0.29 -17.68
C PRO A 30 4.28 -0.41 -16.47
N PRO A 31 4.82 -1.63 -16.63
CA PRO A 31 5.48 -2.32 -15.55
C PRO A 31 6.65 -1.48 -15.04
N LEU A 32 6.88 -1.54 -13.72
CA LEU A 32 8.07 -0.94 -13.13
C LEU A 32 9.33 -1.59 -13.73
N PRO A 33 10.44 -0.84 -13.86
CA PRO A 33 11.72 -1.43 -14.25
C PRO A 33 12.09 -2.58 -13.30
N PRO A 34 12.85 -3.58 -13.79
CA PRO A 34 13.28 -4.68 -12.94
C PRO A 34 14.06 -4.17 -11.74
N MET A 35 13.90 -4.85 -10.61
CA MET A 35 14.59 -4.49 -9.39
C MET A 35 16.10 -4.70 -9.57
N PRO A 36 16.96 -3.73 -9.18
CA PRO A 36 18.40 -3.91 -9.20
C PRO A 36 18.82 -5.12 -8.35
N GLU A 37 19.86 -5.83 -8.77
CA GLU A 37 20.29 -7.10 -8.15
C GLU A 37 20.59 -6.93 -6.66
N GLU A 38 21.12 -5.77 -6.28
CA GLU A 38 21.48 -5.41 -4.91
C GLU A 38 20.26 -5.34 -3.97
N PHE A 39 19.05 -5.26 -4.52
CA PHE A 39 17.80 -5.19 -3.76
C PHE A 39 16.97 -6.47 -3.84
N ILE A 40 17.36 -7.48 -4.61
CA ILE A 40 16.62 -8.74 -4.72
C ILE A 40 16.49 -9.42 -3.35
N TRP A 41 17.55 -9.36 -2.52
CA TRP A 41 17.51 -9.91 -1.16
C TRP A 41 16.41 -9.26 -0.29
N LEU A 42 16.15 -7.96 -0.52
CA LEU A 42 15.15 -7.17 0.20
C LEU A 42 13.73 -7.55 -0.25
N ALA A 43 13.53 -7.78 -1.55
CA ALA A 43 12.25 -8.26 -2.10
C ALA A 43 11.87 -9.66 -1.59
N ASN A 44 12.87 -10.49 -1.29
CA ASN A 44 12.66 -11.83 -0.74
C ASN A 44 12.34 -11.84 0.76
N GLN A 45 12.36 -10.68 1.44
CA GLN A 45 12.00 -10.60 2.85
C GLN A 45 10.47 -10.46 3.01
N PRO A 46 9.77 -11.49 3.55
CA PRO A 46 8.30 -11.54 3.53
C PRO A 46 7.63 -10.38 4.28
N ASN A 47 8.30 -9.81 5.28
CA ASN A 47 7.73 -8.77 6.14
C ASN A 47 8.05 -7.33 5.68
N ILE A 48 9.05 -7.14 4.80
CA ILE A 48 9.53 -5.80 4.46
C ILE A 48 8.57 -5.08 3.51
N SER A 49 7.96 -5.79 2.56
CA SER A 49 7.04 -5.18 1.59
C SER A 49 5.83 -4.54 2.27
N VAL A 50 5.29 -5.18 3.31
CA VAL A 50 4.15 -4.67 4.09
C VAL A 50 4.56 -3.48 4.95
N LEU A 51 5.68 -3.58 5.68
CA LEU A 51 6.19 -2.50 6.54
C LEU A 51 6.60 -1.26 5.72
N SER A 52 7.29 -1.47 4.60
CA SER A 52 7.69 -0.41 3.67
C SER A 52 6.49 0.33 3.11
N ARG A 53 5.42 -0.38 2.72
CA ARG A 53 4.17 0.27 2.28
C ARG A 53 3.52 1.09 3.39
N LYS A 54 3.47 0.58 4.64
CA LYS A 54 2.96 1.35 5.78
C LYS A 54 3.79 2.63 6.00
N LEU A 55 5.11 2.53 5.95
CA LEU A 55 6.01 3.68 6.06
C LEU A 55 5.84 4.68 4.91
N ASN A 56 5.75 4.22 3.66
CA ASN A 56 5.53 5.08 2.50
C ASN A 56 4.18 5.81 2.57
N LEU A 57 3.13 5.16 3.09
CA LEU A 57 1.83 5.79 3.31
C LEU A 57 1.90 6.86 4.41
N LEU A 58 2.57 6.57 5.53
CA LEU A 58 2.80 7.54 6.59
C LEU A 58 3.60 8.74 6.09
N PHE A 59 4.66 8.50 5.32
CA PHE A 59 5.48 9.56 4.73
C PHE A 59 4.69 10.40 3.74
N SER A 60 3.92 9.76 2.84
CA SER A 60 3.06 10.47 1.88
C SER A 60 1.99 11.30 2.59
N PHE A 61 1.41 10.76 3.66
CA PHE A 61 0.45 11.50 4.50
C PHE A 61 1.09 12.72 5.14
N ALA A 62 2.27 12.57 5.76
CA ALA A 62 2.98 13.69 6.37
C ALA A 62 3.39 14.75 5.33
N ALA A 63 3.83 14.33 4.14
CA ALA A 63 4.23 15.20 3.04
C ALA A 63 3.07 15.99 2.42
N MET A 64 1.82 15.56 2.61
CA MET A 64 0.64 16.33 2.18
C MET A 64 0.36 17.55 3.08
N GLU A 65 1.16 17.77 4.13
CA GLU A 65 1.00 18.87 5.10
C GLU A 65 -0.46 19.07 5.52
N PRO A 66 -1.14 18.04 6.05
CA PRO A 66 -2.56 18.15 6.39
C PRO A 66 -2.74 19.25 7.44
N THR A 67 -3.46 20.31 7.07
CA THR A 67 -3.72 21.48 7.92
C THR A 67 -4.85 21.25 8.91
N GLU A 68 -5.65 20.21 8.71
CA GLU A 68 -6.79 19.86 9.55
C GLU A 68 -6.38 18.94 10.70
N PRO A 69 -6.95 19.11 11.90
CA PRO A 69 -6.68 18.22 13.02
C PRO A 69 -7.12 16.79 12.70
N PHE A 70 -6.38 15.82 13.22
CA PHE A 70 -6.81 14.42 13.14
C PHE A 70 -8.22 14.28 13.75
N PRO A 71 -9.14 13.56 13.09
CA PRO A 71 -10.47 13.36 13.62
C PRO A 71 -10.40 12.67 14.99
N VAL A 72 -10.96 13.33 16.01
CA VAL A 72 -11.03 12.80 17.37
C VAL A 72 -12.16 11.78 17.43
N PHE A 73 -11.88 10.54 17.09
CA PHE A 73 -12.86 9.47 17.20
C PHE A 73 -12.94 8.96 18.64
N TYR A 74 -14.04 9.25 19.33
CA TYR A 74 -14.51 8.45 20.46
C TYR A 74 -15.08 7.12 19.94
N ALA A 75 -14.24 6.25 19.35
CA ALA A 75 -14.38 4.79 19.29
C ALA A 75 -13.52 4.16 18.18
N SER A 76 -12.68 3.23 18.65
CA SER A 76 -12.05 2.08 17.97
C SER A 76 -11.12 2.32 16.77
N LEU A 77 -9.84 1.98 17.01
CA LEU A 77 -8.68 1.80 16.12
C LEU A 77 -8.96 0.87 14.92
N SER A 78 -9.85 1.24 14.00
CA SER A 78 -10.17 0.42 12.82
C SER A 78 -9.42 0.86 11.54
N CYS A 79 -8.57 1.89 11.61
CA CYS A 79 -7.78 2.35 10.47
C CYS A 79 -6.41 1.65 10.30
N PHE A 80 -6.03 0.71 11.20
CA PHE A 80 -4.70 0.05 11.16
C PHE A 80 -4.65 -1.50 11.32
N GLU A 81 -5.77 -2.23 11.35
CA GLU A 81 -5.84 -3.73 11.28
C GLU A 81 -5.89 -4.39 9.88
#